data_AF-A0A0J8UAY5-F1
#
_entry.id   AF-A0A0J8UAY5-F1
#
_cell.length_a   1.000
_cell.length_b   1.000
_cell.length_c   1.000
_cell.angle_alpha   90.00
_cell.angle_beta   90.00
_cell.angle_gamma   90.00
#
_symmetry.space_group_name_H-M   'P 1'
#
loop_
_entity.id
_entity.type
_entity.pdbx_description
1 polymer ?
#
loop_
_entity_poly.entity_id
_entity_poly.type
_entity_poly.pdbx_seq_one_letter_code
_entity_poly.pdbx_strand_id
1 'polypeptide(L)'
;MGHLMQITFWATSTYSSRVHEESVTVDVPPAPPASAEDAREDWINEYLMVHTGDGRGQNERAVYEVEVTACPYQPDLVGLKYRAEG
;
A
#
# COMPACT_ATOMS: atom_id res chain seq x y z
N MET A 1 11.08 -21.09 2.92
CA MET A 1 11.43 -19.69 3.27
C MET A 1 11.17 -18.87 2.02
N GLY A 2 10.06 -18.11 1.98
CA GLY A 2 9.83 -17.19 0.88
C GLY A 2 10.87 -16.08 0.95
N HIS A 3 11.50 -15.73 -0.17
CA HIS A 3 12.39 -14.58 -0.21
C HIS A 3 11.54 -13.33 -0.03
N LEU A 4 11.76 -12.59 1.06
CA LEU A 4 11.19 -11.26 1.21
C LEU A 4 11.90 -10.30 0.24
N MET A 5 11.17 -9.31 -0.22
CA MET A 5 11.69 -8.22 -1.03
C MET A 5 11.41 -6.89 -0.34
N GLN A 6 12.37 -5.97 -0.46
CA GLN A 6 12.18 -4.61 0.00
C GLN A 6 11.34 -3.83 -1.02
N ILE A 7 10.28 -3.18 -0.54
CA ILE A 7 9.44 -2.27 -1.32
C ILE A 7 9.39 -0.91 -0.63
N THR A 8 9.32 0.16 -1.40
CA THR A 8 9.07 1.52 -0.92
C THR A 8 7.85 2.10 -1.60
N PHE A 9 6.97 2.70 -0.82
CA PHE A 9 5.73 3.31 -1.30
C PHE A 9 5.38 4.56 -0.49
N TRP A 10 4.56 5.43 -1.06
CA TRP A 10 3.86 6.48 -0.33
C TRP A 10 2.57 5.91 0.23
N ALA A 11 2.32 6.13 1.52
CA ALA A 11 1.06 5.87 2.17
C ALA A 11 0.37 7.22 2.45
N THR A 12 -0.83 7.40 1.90
CA THR A 12 -1.60 8.63 2.02
C THR A 12 -2.93 8.33 2.71
N SER A 13 -3.23 9.05 3.78
CA SER A 13 -4.50 8.99 4.52
C SER A 13 -5.17 10.36 4.49
N THR A 14 -6.27 10.46 3.76
CA THR A 14 -7.07 11.69 3.61
C THR A 14 -8.32 11.59 4.46
N TYR A 15 -8.42 12.50 5.43
CA TYR A 15 -9.53 12.68 6.35
C TYR A 15 -10.27 13.98 6.01
N SER A 16 -11.44 14.22 6.61
CA SER A 16 -12.27 15.40 6.24
C SER A 16 -11.56 16.75 6.49
N SER A 17 -10.57 16.78 7.37
CA SER A 17 -9.88 18.00 7.82
C SER A 17 -8.36 17.99 7.62
N ARG A 18 -7.77 16.87 7.17
CA ARG A 18 -6.32 16.69 7.13
C ARG A 18 -5.91 15.61 6.13
N VAL A 19 -4.75 15.78 5.54
CA VAL A 19 -4.06 14.77 4.75
C VAL A 19 -2.78 14.38 5.50
N HIS A 20 -2.52 13.08 5.61
CA HIS A 20 -1.29 12.53 6.14
C HIS A 20 -0.59 11.72 5.06
N GLU A 21 0.68 11.99 4.84
CA GLU A 21 1.51 11.33 3.83
C GLU A 21 2.81 10.89 4.47
N GLU A 22 3.19 9.63 4.26
CA GLU A 22 4.45 9.09 4.72
C GLU A 22 5.08 8.16 3.68
N SER A 23 6.41 8.16 3.61
CA SER A 23 7.15 7.20 2.78
C SER A 23 7.51 6.00 3.64
N VAL A 24 7.07 4.83 3.21
CA VAL A 24 7.21 3.57 3.95
C VAL A 24 8.12 2.64 3.16
N THR A 25 9.10 2.05 3.85
CA THR A 25 9.95 0.99 3.31
C THR A 25 9.83 -0.25 4.19
N VAL A 26 9.42 -1.37 3.60
CA VAL A 26 9.16 -2.64 4.32
C VAL A 26 9.60 -3.85 3.50
N ASP A 27 9.82 -4.96 4.21
CA ASP A 27 10.06 -6.27 3.62
C ASP A 27 8.75 -7.05 3.49
N VAL A 28 8.41 -7.46 2.28
CA VAL A 28 7.14 -8.12 1.93
C VAL A 28 7.41 -9.36 1.07
N PRO A 29 6.52 -10.37 1.04
CA PRO A 29 6.64 -11.43 0.06
C PRO A 29 6.46 -10.86 -1.36
N PRO A 30 6.97 -11.55 -2.39
CA PRO A 30 6.81 -11.11 -3.77
C PRO A 30 5.33 -10.97 -4.11
N ALA A 31 4.99 -9.87 -4.80
CA ALA A 31 3.63 -9.60 -5.22
C ALA A 31 3.17 -10.64 -6.26
N PRO A 32 1.90 -11.07 -6.21
CA PRO A 32 1.31 -11.92 -7.24
C PRO A 32 1.43 -11.30 -8.65
N PRO A 33 1.40 -12.12 -9.71
CA PRO A 33 1.42 -11.60 -11.08
C PRO A 33 0.24 -10.65 -11.32
N ALA A 34 0.42 -9.64 -12.18
CA ALA A 34 -0.63 -8.67 -12.48
C ALA A 34 -1.92 -9.30 -13.04
N SER A 35 -1.84 -10.48 -13.65
CA SER A 35 -2.99 -11.25 -14.14
C SER A 35 -3.83 -11.92 -13.04
N ALA A 36 -3.36 -11.92 -11.78
CA ALA A 36 -4.08 -12.47 -10.64
C ALA A 36 -4.61 -11.32 -9.77
N GLU A 37 -5.58 -10.57 -10.31
CA GLU A 37 -6.10 -9.32 -9.73
C GLU A 37 -6.56 -9.51 -8.27
N ASP A 38 -7.43 -10.49 -7.98
CA ASP A 38 -7.90 -10.74 -6.60
C ASP A 38 -6.75 -11.00 -5.61
N ALA A 39 -5.77 -11.83 -6.01
CA ALA A 39 -4.62 -12.14 -5.17
C ALA A 39 -3.70 -10.92 -5.00
N ARG A 40 -3.56 -10.10 -6.04
CA ARG A 40 -2.78 -8.86 -6.01
C ARG A 40 -3.44 -7.85 -5.07
N GLU A 41 -4.75 -7.69 -5.13
CA GLU A 41 -5.50 -6.82 -4.22
C GLU A 41 -5.41 -7.29 -2.76
N ASP A 42 -5.57 -8.59 -2.51
CA ASP A 42 -5.39 -9.18 -1.18
C ASP A 42 -3.98 -8.90 -0.62
N TRP A 43 -2.95 -9.10 -1.44
CA TRP A 43 -1.56 -8.77 -1.09
C TRP A 43 -1.36 -7.27 -0.82
N ILE A 44 -1.95 -6.38 -1.62
CA ILE A 44 -1.86 -4.92 -1.39
C ILE A 44 -2.50 -4.56 -0.06
N ASN A 45 -3.67 -5.13 0.24
CA ASN A 45 -4.39 -4.87 1.48
C ASN A 45 -3.62 -5.39 2.71
N GLU A 46 -3.05 -6.60 2.62
CA GLU A 46 -2.31 -7.24 3.70
C GLU A 46 -0.98 -6.53 4.02
N TYR A 47 -0.22 -6.12 3.00
CA TYR A 47 1.16 -5.65 3.18
C TYR A 47 1.37 -4.15 3.01
N LEU A 48 0.56 -3.45 2.21
CA LEU A 48 0.75 -2.01 1.95
C LEU A 48 -0.30 -1.17 2.68
N MET A 49 -1.59 -1.51 2.52
CA MET A 49 -2.68 -0.74 3.11
C MET A 49 -2.69 -0.76 4.63
N VAL A 50 -2.08 -1.77 5.26
CA VAL A 50 -1.88 -1.81 6.72
C VAL A 50 -1.05 -0.63 7.26
N HIS A 51 -0.29 0.05 6.39
CA HIS A 51 0.46 1.26 6.72
C HIS A 51 -0.32 2.55 6.45
N THR A 52 -1.55 2.44 5.91
CA THR A 52 -2.49 3.54 5.82
C THR A 52 -3.47 3.49 6.99
N GLY A 53 -4.09 4.62 7.33
CA GLY A 53 -5.02 4.67 8.47
C GLY A 53 -4.29 4.58 9.80
N ASP A 54 -3.72 5.71 10.25
CA ASP A 54 -3.03 5.89 11.54
C ASP A 54 -3.94 5.69 12.80
N GLY A 55 -5.09 5.02 12.67
CA GLY A 55 -6.06 4.82 13.76
C GLY A 55 -6.75 6.11 14.24
N ARG A 56 -6.48 7.26 13.60
CA ARG A 56 -6.97 8.59 14.00
C ARG A 56 -8.32 8.98 13.43
N GLY A 57 -8.86 8.20 12.50
CA GLY A 57 -10.16 8.43 11.85
C GLY A 57 -11.30 7.57 12.37
N GLN A 58 -11.31 7.22 13.66
CA GLN A 58 -12.44 6.47 14.21
C GLN A 58 -13.73 7.30 14.07
N ASN A 59 -14.66 6.84 13.23
CA ASN A 59 -15.95 7.46 12.89
C ASN A 59 -15.95 8.61 11.86
N GLU A 60 -14.91 8.74 11.02
CA GLU A 60 -14.98 9.64 9.86
C GLU A 60 -14.68 8.90 8.55
N ARG A 61 -15.33 9.33 7.47
CA ARG A 61 -15.00 8.83 6.12
C ARG A 61 -13.56 9.21 5.81
N ALA A 62 -12.77 8.24 5.39
CA ALA A 62 -11.39 8.44 5.04
C ALA A 62 -11.06 7.75 3.72
N VAL A 63 -10.14 8.36 2.98
CA VAL A 63 -9.59 7.80 1.74
C VAL A 63 -8.15 7.40 2.02
N TYR A 64 -7.82 6.15 1.74
CA TYR A 64 -6.51 5.59 1.94
C TYR A 64 -5.91 5.22 0.59
N GLU A 65 -4.70 5.69 0.33
CA GLU A 65 -4.03 5.50 -0.94
C GLU A 65 -2.61 5.00 -0.70
N VAL A 66 -2.14 4.12 -1.57
CA VAL A 66 -0.73 3.73 -1.65
C VAL A 66 -0.22 3.88 -3.07
N GLU A 67 1.03 4.34 -3.20
CA GLU A 67 1.75 4.41 -4.48
C GLU A 67 3.15 3.84 -4.33
N VAL A 68 3.45 2.76 -5.06
CA VAL A 68 4.79 2.16 -5.04
C VAL A 68 5.78 3.00 -5.81
N THR A 69 6.86 3.42 -5.16
CA THR A 69 7.90 4.29 -5.74
C THR A 69 9.21 3.57 -6.00
N ALA A 70 9.50 2.49 -5.28
CA ALA A 70 10.67 1.65 -5.56
C ALA A 70 10.41 0.18 -5.20
N CYS A 71 10.75 -0.73 -6.11
CA CYS A 71 10.85 -2.16 -5.84
C CYS A 71 11.92 -2.79 -6.74
N PRO A 72 13.17 -2.96 -6.27
CA PRO A 72 14.25 -3.45 -7.13
C PRO A 72 14.05 -4.91 -7.58
N TYR A 73 13.32 -5.71 -6.81
CA TYR A 73 13.04 -7.12 -7.12
C TYR A 73 11.90 -7.30 -8.13
N GLN A 74 10.92 -6.40 -8.12
CA GLN A 74 9.78 -6.40 -9.05
C GLN A 74 9.53 -4.97 -9.55
N PRO A 75 10.35 -4.47 -10.49
CA PRO A 75 10.26 -3.08 -10.97
C PRO A 75 8.93 -2.75 -11.65
N ASP A 76 8.19 -3.76 -12.12
CA ASP A 76 6.82 -3.65 -12.62
C ASP A 76 5.84 -3.09 -11.58
N LEU A 77 6.14 -3.21 -10.28
CA LEU A 77 5.33 -2.64 -9.22
C LEU A 77 5.46 -1.11 -9.15
N VAL A 78 6.54 -0.52 -9.66
CA VAL A 78 6.74 0.94 -9.56
C VAL A 78 5.66 1.66 -10.37
N GLY A 79 4.96 2.57 -9.72
CA GLY A 79 3.79 3.26 -10.27
C GLY A 79 2.46 2.54 -10.02
N LEU A 80 2.46 1.37 -9.36
CA LEU A 80 1.23 0.74 -8.87
C LEU A 80 0.58 1.65 -7.83
N LYS A 81 -0.69 1.95 -8.05
CA LYS A 81 -1.53 2.74 -7.14
C LYS A 81 -2.72 1.91 -6.68
N TYR A 82 -3.07 2.04 -5.41
CA TYR A 82 -4.28 1.45 -4.86
C TYR A 82 -4.97 2.46 -3.97
N ARG A 83 -6.31 2.44 -3.99
CA ARG A 83 -7.16 3.37 -3.24
C ARG A 83 -8.30 2.60 -2.60
N ALA A 84 -8.47 2.77 -1.30
CA ALA A 84 -9.61 2.26 -0.54
C ALA A 84 -10.32 3.41 0.19
N GLU A 85 -11.59 3.19 0.51
CA GLU A 85 -12.43 4.16 1.23
C GLU A 85 -13.00 3.46 2.47
N GLY A 86 -12.86 4.10 3.63
CA GLY A 86 -13.37 3.65 4.94
C GLY A 86 -14.41 4.57 5.54
#